data_AF-A0A3B8VAW3-F1
#
_entry.id   AF-A0A3B8VAW3-F1
#
_cell.length_a   1.000
_cell.length_b   1.000
_cell.length_c   1.000
_cell.angle_alpha   90.00
_cell.angle_beta   90.00
_cell.angle_gamma   90.00
#
_symmetry.space_group_name_H-M   'P 1'
#
loop_
_entity.id
_entity.type
_entity.pdbx_description
1 polymer ?
#
loop_
_entity_poly.entity_id
_entity_poly.type
_entity_poly.pdbx_seq_one_letter_code
_entity_poly.pdbx_strand_id
1 'polypeptide(L)'
;MEERLTEHKLKAIIDGKLSRYFGVSAKEATKDQIYKAVVMSVRDIMLEKRQKFHEERKAKRAKRIYYLCMEFLMGRSLKNSLYNLELREAYEKALKSYGVTLPELYELEPDAGLGNG
;
A
#
# COMPACT_ATOMS: atom_id res chain seq x y z
N MET A 1 18.69 -5.01 10.51
CA MET A 1 17.56 -4.66 11.38
C MET A 1 16.53 -3.97 10.52
N GLU A 2 15.43 -4.64 10.19
CA GLU A 2 14.31 -4.00 9.49
C GLU A 2 13.65 -3.06 10.50
N GLU A 3 13.73 -1.75 10.24
CA GLU A 3 13.23 -0.73 11.15
C GLU A 3 11.69 -0.89 11.23
N ARG A 4 11.19 -1.41 12.36
CA ARG A 4 9.74 -1.64 12.55
C ARG A 4 8.99 -0.34 12.27
N LEU A 5 8.07 -0.35 11.30
CA LEU A 5 7.18 0.78 11.06
C LEU A 5 6.32 0.98 12.31
N THR A 6 6.63 2.03 13.06
CA THR A 6 5.84 2.44 14.22
C THR A 6 4.64 3.26 13.77
N GLU A 7 3.61 3.30 14.63
CA GLU A 7 2.42 4.12 14.43
C GLU A 7 2.77 5.58 14.12
N HIS A 8 3.70 6.18 14.87
CA HIS A 8 4.13 7.56 14.67
C HIS A 8 4.77 7.78 13.30
N LYS A 9 5.61 6.85 12.84
CA LYS A 9 6.26 6.94 11.53
C LYS A 9 5.22 6.82 10.41
N LEU A 10 4.25 5.92 10.54
CA LEU A 10 3.16 5.78 9.58
C LEU A 10 2.31 7.04 9.48
N LYS A 11 1.94 7.66 10.61
CA LYS A 11 1.23 8.94 10.63
C LYS A 11 1.99 10.03 9.88
N ALA A 12 3.28 10.19 10.20
CA ALA A 12 4.13 11.17 9.52
C ALA A 12 4.21 10.93 8.00
N ILE A 13 4.26 9.66 7.57
CA ILE A 13 4.24 9.32 6.14
C ILE A 13 2.89 9.69 5.52
N ILE A 14 1.77 9.29 6.13
CA ILE A 14 0.42 9.56 5.63
C ILE A 14 0.17 11.08 5.57
N ASP A 15 0.49 11.81 6.62
CA ASP A 15 0.37 13.28 6.67
C ASP A 15 1.23 13.95 5.60
N GLY A 16 2.45 13.45 5.41
CA GLY A 16 3.34 13.90 4.35
C GLY A 16 2.74 13.66 2.95
N LYS A 17 2.03 12.55 2.74
CA LYS A 17 1.33 12.28 1.48
C LYS A 17 0.11 13.20 1.31
N LEU A 18 -0.69 13.39 2.36
CA LEU A 18 -1.85 14.30 2.35
C LEU A 18 -1.43 15.74 1.99
N SER A 19 -0.39 16.24 2.65
CA SER A 19 0.13 17.58 2.39
C SER A 19 0.72 17.70 0.97
N ARG A 20 1.59 16.78 0.56
CA ARG A 20 2.33 16.91 -0.72
C ARG A 20 1.49 16.66 -1.96
N TYR A 21 0.53 15.75 -1.90
CA TYR A 21 -0.25 15.34 -3.08
C TYR A 21 -1.65 15.95 -3.12
N PHE A 22 -2.19 16.36 -1.98
CA PHE A 22 -3.56 16.88 -1.91
C PHE A 22 -3.63 18.29 -1.32
N GLY A 23 -2.54 18.83 -0.75
CA GLY A 23 -2.52 20.18 -0.20
C GLY A 23 -3.39 20.37 1.04
N VAL A 24 -3.78 19.28 1.72
CA VAL A 24 -4.69 19.31 2.87
C VAL A 24 -4.02 18.80 4.14
N SER A 25 -4.51 19.29 5.28
CA SER A 25 -4.16 18.73 6.59
C SER A 25 -4.95 17.45 6.87
N ALA A 26 -4.49 16.64 7.83
CA ALA A 26 -5.19 15.42 8.26
C ALA A 26 -6.64 15.68 8.71
N LYS A 27 -6.95 16.89 9.20
CA LYS A 27 -8.28 17.27 9.67
C LYS A 27 -9.26 17.61 8.53
N GLU A 28 -8.74 18.08 7.41
CA GLU A 28 -9.53 18.51 6.25
C GLU A 28 -9.59 17.43 5.15
N ALA A 29 -8.76 16.39 5.29
CA ALA A 29 -8.67 15.32 4.32
C ALA A 29 -9.98 14.51 4.23
N THR A 30 -10.44 14.29 3.00
CA THR A 30 -11.58 13.40 2.74
C THR A 30 -11.16 11.93 2.90
N LYS A 31 -12.15 11.03 3.07
CA LYS A 31 -11.88 9.59 3.13
C LYS A 31 -11.12 9.07 1.90
N ASP A 32 -11.43 9.58 0.71
CA ASP A 32 -10.74 9.24 -0.54
C ASP A 32 -9.27 9.71 -0.54
N GLN A 33 -9.00 10.91 -0.03
CA GLN A 33 -7.62 11.41 0.09
C GLN A 33 -6.81 10.59 1.10
N ILE A 34 -7.42 10.22 2.24
CA ILE A 34 -6.79 9.33 3.24
C ILE A 34 -6.52 7.95 2.63
N TYR A 35 -7.49 7.37 1.93
CA TYR A 35 -7.33 6.11 1.20
C TYR A 35 -6.13 6.17 0.23
N LYS A 36 -6.08 7.19 -0.62
CA LYS A 36 -4.98 7.36 -1.58
C LYS A 36 -3.64 7.55 -0.87
N ALA A 37 -3.58 8.35 0.19
CA ALA A 37 -2.36 8.53 0.98
C ALA A 37 -1.85 7.20 1.58
N VAL A 38 -2.76 6.36 2.10
CA VAL A 38 -2.45 5.02 2.59
C VAL A 38 -1.92 4.12 1.48
N VAL A 39 -2.62 4.02 0.35
CA VAL A 39 -2.19 3.21 -0.80
C VAL A 39 -0.80 3.64 -1.29
N MET A 40 -0.54 4.95 -1.36
CA MET A 40 0.76 5.48 -1.75
C MET A 40 1.86 5.07 -0.77
N SER A 41 1.59 5.13 0.54
CA SER A 41 2.57 4.70 1.55
C SER A 41 2.90 3.20 1.47
N VAL A 42 1.89 2.35 1.25
CA VAL A 42 2.10 0.90 1.08
C VAL A 42 2.88 0.63 -0.20
N ARG A 43 2.55 1.34 -1.29
CA ARG A 43 3.24 1.23 -2.57
C ARG A 43 4.72 1.59 -2.45
N ASP A 44 5.07 2.64 -1.71
CA ASP A 44 6.47 3.02 -1.51
C ASP A 44 7.29 1.87 -0.88
N ILE A 45 6.75 1.24 0.17
CA ILE A 45 7.38 0.08 0.83
C ILE A 45 7.58 -1.08 -0.14
N MET A 46 6.55 -1.38 -0.96
CA MET A 46 6.63 -2.44 -1.96
C MET A 46 7.65 -2.12 -3.06
N LEU A 47 7.76 -0.86 -3.49
CA LEU A 47 8.72 -0.43 -4.50
C LEU A 47 10.16 -0.59 -4.01
N GLU A 48 10.46 -0.22 -2.76
CA GLU A 48 11.78 -0.43 -2.17
C GLU A 48 12.15 -1.91 -2.09
N LYS A 49 11.24 -2.77 -1.62
CA LYS A 49 11.45 -4.23 -1.58
C LYS A 49 11.63 -4.81 -2.98
N ARG A 50 10.82 -4.35 -3.96
CA ARG A 50 10.92 -4.77 -5.36
C ARG A 50 12.24 -4.35 -6.00
N GLN A 51 12.74 -3.17 -5.69
CA GLN A 51 14.02 -2.70 -6.21
C GLN A 51 15.17 -3.60 -5.72
N LYS A 52 15.26 -3.83 -4.41
CA LYS A 52 16.27 -4.73 -3.81
C LYS A 52 16.20 -6.13 -4.43
N PHE A 53 14.99 -6.69 -4.55
CA PHE A 53 14.79 -7.98 -5.19
C PHE A 53 15.31 -8.00 -6.64
N HIS A 54 14.98 -6.99 -7.45
CA HIS A 54 15.44 -6.93 -8.84
C HIS A 54 16.96 -6.82 -8.97
N GLU A 55 17.60 -6.01 -8.13
CA GLU A 55 19.06 -5.86 -8.09
C GLU A 55 19.73 -7.21 -7.78
N GLU A 56 19.26 -7.91 -6.74
CA GLU A 56 19.79 -9.23 -6.36
C GLU A 56 19.59 -10.29 -7.45
N ARG A 57 18.39 -10.37 -8.05
CA ARG A 57 18.10 -11.34 -9.11
C ARG A 57 18.92 -11.07 -10.38
N LYS A 58 19.15 -9.79 -10.71
CA LYS A 58 19.99 -9.39 -11.83
C LYS A 58 21.45 -9.77 -11.59
N ALA A 59 21.99 -9.48 -10.40
CA ALA A 59 23.37 -9.83 -10.04
C ALA A 59 23.62 -11.35 -10.13
N LYS A 60 22.65 -12.16 -9.70
CA LYS A 60 22.72 -13.63 -9.73
C LYS A 60 22.42 -14.25 -11.10
N ARG A 61 22.15 -13.45 -12.15
CA ARG A 61 21.70 -13.92 -13.48
C ARG A 61 20.62 -15.00 -13.39
N ALA A 62 19.68 -14.80 -12.47
CA ALA A 62 18.69 -15.80 -12.17
C ALA A 62 17.83 -16.18 -13.38
N LYS A 63 17.50 -17.48 -13.51
CA LYS A 63 16.48 -17.95 -14.46
C LYS A 63 15.16 -17.21 -14.22
N ARG A 64 14.53 -16.78 -15.32
CA ARG A 64 13.24 -16.08 -15.32
C ARG A 64 12.14 -17.02 -15.77
N ILE A 65 10.99 -16.93 -15.12
CA ILE A 65 9.77 -17.67 -15.49
C ILE A 65 8.78 -16.63 -15.99
N TYR A 66 8.20 -16.88 -17.16
CA TYR A 66 7.19 -16.03 -17.78
C TYR A 66 5.88 -16.79 -17.80
N TYR A 67 4.90 -16.28 -17.05
CA TYR A 67 3.55 -16.81 -17.04
C TYR A 67 2.68 -15.95 -17.96
N LEU A 68 2.14 -16.54 -19.03
CA LEU A 68 1.29 -15.84 -20.00
C LEU A 68 -0.14 -16.35 -19.82
N CYS A 69 -1.05 -15.42 -19.50
CA CYS A 69 -2.48 -15.69 -19.37
C CYS A 69 -3.26 -14.51 -19.95
N MET A 70 -4.45 -14.77 -20.49
CA MET A 70 -5.35 -13.73 -21.00
C MET A 70 -6.11 -13.01 -19.88
N GLU A 71 -6.23 -13.65 -18.71
CA GLU A 71 -7.00 -13.12 -17.57
C GLU A 71 -6.20 -13.22 -16.27
N PHE A 72 -6.33 -12.20 -15.42
CA PHE A 72 -5.74 -12.16 -14.08
C PHE A 72 -6.73 -11.54 -13.09
N LEU A 73 -7.32 -12.39 -12.25
CA LEU A 73 -8.24 -11.97 -11.19
C LEU A 73 -7.45 -11.57 -9.94
N MET A 74 -7.09 -10.29 -9.87
CA MET A 74 -6.25 -9.75 -8.78
C MET A 74 -7.04 -9.42 -7.51
N GLY A 75 -8.33 -9.05 -7.67
CA GLY A 75 -9.15 -8.50 -6.60
C GLY A 75 -8.56 -7.21 -6.00
N ARG A 76 -8.98 -6.89 -4.77
CA ARG A 76 -8.51 -5.71 -4.02
C ARG A 76 -7.09 -5.90 -3.50
N SER A 77 -6.19 -5.02 -3.90
CA SER A 77 -4.74 -5.13 -3.67
C SER A 77 -4.29 -4.58 -2.32
N LEU A 78 -4.95 -3.56 -1.76
CA LEU A 78 -4.52 -2.94 -0.51
C LEU A 78 -4.58 -3.95 0.66
N LYS A 79 -5.70 -4.67 0.79
CA LYS A 79 -5.90 -5.69 1.83
C LYS A 79 -4.83 -6.80 1.73
N ASN A 80 -4.60 -7.31 0.52
CA ASN A 80 -3.61 -8.37 0.27
C ASN A 80 -2.19 -7.89 0.55
N SER A 81 -1.87 -6.66 0.15
CA SER A 81 -0.55 -6.06 0.37
C SER A 81 -0.25 -5.85 1.85
N LEU A 82 -1.20 -5.29 2.61
CA LEU A 82 -1.05 -5.10 4.06
C LEU A 82 -0.90 -6.42 4.81
N TYR A 83 -1.62 -7.46 4.37
CA TYR A 83 -1.50 -8.80 4.94
C TYR A 83 -0.11 -9.41 4.67
N ASN A 84 0.33 -9.43 3.40
CA ASN A 84 1.62 -10.00 3.00
C ASN A 84 2.84 -9.25 3.56
N LEU A 85 2.68 -7.97 3.88
CA LEU A 85 3.71 -7.17 4.54
C LEU A 85 3.64 -7.25 6.07
N GLU A 86 2.63 -7.92 6.64
CA GLU A 86 2.37 -7.96 8.09
C GLU A 86 2.18 -6.57 8.72
N LEU A 87 1.68 -5.61 7.94
CA LEU A 87 1.54 -4.20 8.37
C LEU A 87 0.11 -3.83 8.78
N ARG A 88 -0.84 -4.76 8.67
CA ARG A 88 -2.26 -4.50 8.98
C ARG A 88 -2.45 -3.80 10.32
N GLU A 89 -1.92 -4.36 11.41
CA GLU A 89 -2.11 -3.80 12.76
C GLU A 89 -1.50 -2.40 12.91
N ALA A 90 -0.36 -2.16 12.27
CA ALA A 90 0.32 -0.88 12.32
C ALA A 90 -0.50 0.22 11.64
N TYR A 91 -1.08 -0.08 10.46
CA TYR A 91 -2.00 0.83 9.77
C TYR A 91 -3.32 0.99 10.54
N GLU A 92 -3.85 -0.08 11.12
CA GLU A 92 -5.10 -0.02 11.90
C GLU A 92 -4.96 0.90 13.13
N LYS A 93 -3.80 0.89 13.79
CA LYS A 93 -3.47 1.84 14.87
C LYS A 93 -3.28 3.27 14.35
N ALA A 94 -2.54 3.44 13.25
CA ALA A 94 -2.27 4.76 12.68
C ALA A 94 -3.56 5.46 12.23
N LEU A 95 -4.50 4.72 11.63
CA LEU A 95 -5.74 5.27 11.07
C LEU A 95 -6.72 5.79 12.13
N LYS A 96 -6.58 5.37 13.40
CA LYS A 96 -7.41 5.88 14.50
C LYS A 96 -7.41 7.40 14.62
N SER A 97 -6.28 8.07 14.34
CA SER A 97 -6.22 9.55 14.41
C SER A 97 -6.93 10.26 13.27
N TYR A 98 -7.27 9.55 12.20
CA TYR A 98 -7.94 10.09 11.01
C TYR A 98 -9.45 9.79 11.02
N GLY A 99 -9.95 9.09 12.03
CA GLY A 99 -11.37 8.76 12.16
C GLY A 99 -11.89 7.80 11.09
N VAL A 100 -11.01 6.99 10.49
CA VAL A 100 -11.35 5.98 9.48
C VAL A 100 -10.79 4.62 9.86
N THR A 101 -11.39 3.56 9.33
CA THR A 101 -11.00 2.17 9.56
C THR A 101 -10.49 1.51 8.28
N LEU A 102 -9.64 0.47 8.40
CA LEU A 102 -9.16 -0.28 7.24
C LEU A 102 -10.30 -0.87 6.38
N PRO A 103 -11.37 -1.47 6.94
CA PRO A 103 -12.51 -1.93 6.17
C PRO A 103 -13.15 -0.83 5.31
N GLU A 104 -13.34 0.38 5.85
CA GLU A 104 -13.85 1.51 5.07
C GLU A 104 -12.94 1.88 3.91
N LEU A 105 -11.62 1.84 4.11
CA LEU A 105 -10.67 2.10 3.04
C LEU A 105 -10.65 0.99 1.97
N TYR A 106 -10.87 -0.27 2.36
CA TYR A 106 -10.96 -1.37 1.41
C TYR A 106 -12.17 -1.26 0.48
N GLU A 107 -13.28 -0.67 0.94
CA GLU A 107 -14.45 -0.43 0.09
C GLU A 107 -14.27 0.71 -0.90
N LEU A 108 -13.26 1.57 -0.70
CA LEU A 108 -12.91 2.63 -1.64
C LEU A 108 -12.00 2.15 -2.77
N GLU A 109 -11.46 0.93 -2.67
CA GLU A 109 -10.59 0.37 -3.69
C GLU A 109 -11.41 -0.13 -4.90
N PRO A 110 -11.20 0.43 -6.11
CA PRO A 110 -11.88 -0.06 -7.30
C PRO A 110 -11.39 -1.47 -7.62
N ASP A 111 -12.31 -2.38 -7.94
CA ASP A 111 -11.96 -3.73 -8.33
C ASP A 111 -11.25 -3.75 -9.69
N ALA A 112 -10.09 -4.41 -9.74
CA ALA A 112 -9.36 -4.64 -10.98
C ALA A 112 -10.03 -5.77 -11.78
N GLY A 113 -11.07 -5.43 -12.55
CA GLY A 113 -11.82 -6.35 -13.43
C GLY A 113 -11.03 -6.81 -14.66
N LEU A 114 -9.87 -7.45 -14.44
CA LEU A 114 -8.98 -7.96 -15.49
C LEU A 114 -9.22 -9.47 -15.79
N GLY A 115 -10.41 -9.96 -15.48
CA GLY A 115 -10.88 -11.31 -15.78
C GLY A 115 -12.40 -11.38 -15.67
N ASN A 116 -12.99 -12.41 -16.28
CA ASN A 116 -14.45 -12.56 -16.36
C ASN A 116 -15.04 -13.52 -15.32
N GLY A 117 -14.18 -14.20 -14.54
CA GLY A 117 -14.54 -15.25 -13.59
C GLY A 117 -14.60 -14.82 -12.13
#